data_AF-A0A8K1CH60-F1
#
_entry.id   AF-A0A8K1CH60-F1
#
_cell.length_a   1.000
_cell.length_b   1.000
_cell.length_c   1.000
_cell.angle_alpha   90.00
_cell.angle_beta   90.00
_cell.angle_gamma   90.00
#
_symmetry.space_group_name_H-M   'P 1'
#
loop_
_entity.id
_entity.type
_entity.pdbx_description
1 polymer ?
#
loop_
_entity_poly.entity_id
_entity_poly.type
_entity_poly.pdbx_seq_one_letter_code
_entity_poly.pdbx_strand_id
1 'polypeptide(L)'
;MATRRSAHCPWGWLWLTLWTTLRSHALAQTIAAPDKSDELEQRAFVDGQQRLEDDQRAELRANLININLYTYDSPTQFVVGLLLDPCRHRAFDCCSDRFGEPAYTNEKLASKEKISLLDESGAPFQVSASRLSDRPSRFDPDCYVDATSTPYRLLKKLTTAGLNVTKQYVGSGCVGRLRALAPLEDVVMPPCWDRNDTIDALASCQGVDGRQKPNCVAVAYMQTAYIAQCFGAFALDNHCGTFLEVHAPGDNAILSQTRLLGEYTNGFRTTVLPLFYKGDRTRTICRGDYEIWWVQRTRYSFIIQKKKKFRVVDPTCDFDFATNTYTDHHEIKQA
;
A
#
# COMPACT_ATOMS: atom_id res chain seq x y z
N MET A 1 10.84 -87.64 -60.45
CA MET A 1 12.07 -88.13 -61.10
C MET A 1 13.22 -87.90 -60.14
N ALA A 2 14.00 -88.94 -59.85
CA ALA A 2 15.11 -89.01 -58.88
C ALA A 2 16.17 -87.90 -59.09
N THR A 3 16.93 -87.43 -58.09
CA THR A 3 18.14 -88.08 -57.50
C THR A 3 18.60 -87.31 -56.24
N ARG A 4 18.74 -87.91 -55.06
CA ARG A 4 19.94 -88.46 -54.36
C ARG A 4 21.32 -87.73 -54.47
N ARG A 5 21.74 -87.21 -53.30
CA ARG A 5 22.99 -87.46 -52.50
C ARG A 5 24.32 -86.69 -52.73
N SER A 6 24.96 -86.50 -51.56
CA SER A 6 26.39 -86.31 -51.18
C SER A 6 27.06 -84.97 -51.54
N ALA A 7 27.39 -84.11 -50.57
CA ALA A 7 28.46 -84.19 -49.55
C ALA A 7 29.84 -83.78 -50.11
N HIS A 8 30.38 -82.66 -49.63
CA HIS A 8 31.80 -82.47 -49.27
C HIS A 8 32.00 -81.11 -48.58
N CYS A 9 32.69 -81.15 -47.44
CA CYS A 9 33.39 -80.04 -46.80
C CYS A 9 34.89 -80.34 -46.97
N PRO A 10 35.77 -79.33 -47.12
CA PRO A 10 36.66 -79.08 -45.98
C PRO A 10 37.11 -77.60 -45.78
N TRP A 11 37.25 -77.22 -44.50
CA TRP A 11 38.41 -76.63 -43.80
C TRP A 11 39.22 -75.55 -44.54
N GLY A 12 39.54 -74.37 -43.99
CA GLY A 12 39.51 -73.82 -42.63
C GLY A 12 40.34 -72.52 -42.61
N TRP A 13 40.74 -72.07 -41.42
CA TRP A 13 41.77 -71.06 -41.01
C TRP A 13 41.15 -70.08 -39.98
N LEU A 14 41.34 -70.32 -38.67
CA LEU A 14 42.41 -69.81 -37.77
C LEU A 14 42.16 -68.31 -37.42
N TRP A 15 41.90 -67.86 -36.19
CA TRP A 15 42.59 -68.06 -34.91
C TRP A 15 41.66 -67.81 -33.71
N LEU A 16 41.83 -68.57 -32.63
CA LEU A 16 41.27 -68.31 -31.30
C LEU A 16 42.30 -68.73 -30.25
N THR A 17 42.82 -67.77 -29.49
CA THR A 17 43.64 -68.03 -28.29
C THR A 17 42.76 -67.87 -27.05
N LEU A 18 42.78 -68.92 -26.22
CA LEU A 18 42.15 -69.04 -24.91
C LEU A 18 42.66 -67.96 -23.93
N TRP A 19 41.87 -67.62 -22.90
CA TRP A 19 42.20 -67.98 -21.50
C TRP A 19 41.04 -67.73 -20.52
N THR A 20 40.89 -68.74 -19.64
CA THR A 20 40.34 -68.74 -18.26
C THR A 20 38.85 -68.48 -18.01
N THR A 21 38.19 -69.55 -17.59
CA THR A 21 36.90 -69.58 -16.89
C THR A 21 37.07 -69.21 -15.42
N LEU A 22 36.39 -68.16 -14.98
CA LEU A 22 35.94 -68.00 -13.59
C LEU A 22 34.43 -67.79 -13.61
N ARG A 23 33.72 -68.64 -12.85
CA ARG A 23 32.27 -68.54 -12.65
C ARG A 23 31.94 -67.23 -11.95
N SER A 24 31.10 -66.42 -12.58
CA SER A 24 30.28 -65.42 -11.92
C SER A 24 28.84 -65.63 -12.39
N HIS A 25 27.94 -65.93 -11.44
CA HIS A 25 26.50 -65.88 -11.68
C HIS A 25 26.15 -64.42 -11.96
N ALA A 26 26.00 -64.05 -13.23
CA ALA A 26 25.40 -62.78 -13.60
C ALA A 26 23.89 -62.92 -13.40
N LEU A 27 23.40 -62.49 -12.23
CA LEU A 27 22.01 -62.09 -12.08
C LEU A 27 21.74 -61.04 -13.15
N ALA A 28 20.81 -61.32 -14.06
CA ALA A 28 20.29 -60.31 -14.97
C ALA A 28 19.63 -59.21 -14.12
N GLN A 29 20.36 -58.12 -13.90
CA GLN A 29 19.84 -56.95 -13.20
C GLN A 29 19.04 -56.15 -14.23
N THR A 30 17.71 -56.35 -14.23
CA THR A 30 16.78 -55.45 -14.90
C THR A 30 16.86 -54.11 -14.19
N ILE A 31 17.58 -53.16 -14.77
CA ILE A 31 17.52 -51.77 -14.32
C ILE A 31 16.17 -51.24 -14.78
N ALA A 32 15.19 -51.18 -13.88
CA ALA A 32 13.95 -50.47 -14.14
C ALA A 32 14.30 -49.00 -14.37
N ALA A 33 14.06 -48.51 -15.59
CA ALA A 33 14.10 -47.08 -15.85
C ALA A 33 13.08 -46.42 -14.90
N PRO A 34 13.42 -45.30 -14.24
CA PRO A 34 12.45 -44.61 -13.39
C PRO A 34 11.26 -44.24 -14.26
N ASP A 35 10.07 -44.70 -13.85
CA ASP A 35 8.84 -44.45 -14.57
C ASP A 35 8.50 -42.96 -14.43
N LYS A 36 8.94 -42.19 -15.42
CA LYS A 36 8.68 -40.74 -15.50
C LYS A 36 7.31 -40.46 -16.09
N SER A 37 6.47 -41.48 -16.38
CA SER A 37 5.12 -41.24 -16.90
C SER A 37 4.33 -40.35 -15.96
N ASP A 38 4.40 -40.64 -14.66
CA ASP A 38 3.59 -39.95 -13.65
C ASP A 38 4.04 -38.49 -13.50
N GLU A 39 5.35 -38.22 -13.54
CA GLU A 39 5.88 -36.85 -13.51
C GLU A 39 5.54 -36.05 -14.79
N LEU A 40 5.54 -36.73 -15.96
CA LEU A 40 5.20 -36.12 -17.24
C LEU A 40 3.69 -35.84 -17.35
N GLU A 41 2.85 -36.75 -16.88
CA GLU A 41 1.40 -36.58 -16.82
C GLU A 41 1.02 -35.47 -15.84
N GLN A 42 1.67 -35.40 -14.67
CA GLN A 42 1.42 -34.36 -13.69
C GLN A 42 1.87 -32.98 -14.22
N ARG A 43 3.00 -32.91 -14.93
CA ARG A 43 3.43 -31.68 -15.61
C ARG A 43 2.49 -31.30 -16.75
N ALA A 44 2.02 -32.26 -17.55
CA ALA A 44 1.05 -32.01 -18.62
C ALA A 44 -0.32 -31.58 -18.07
N PHE A 45 -0.73 -32.09 -16.92
CA PHE A 45 -1.95 -31.69 -16.22
C PHE A 45 -1.84 -30.25 -15.70
N VAL A 46 -0.72 -29.88 -15.07
CA VAL A 46 -0.48 -28.51 -14.59
C VAL A 46 -0.40 -27.53 -15.77
N ASP A 47 0.33 -27.88 -16.83
CA ASP A 47 0.43 -27.05 -18.03
C ASP A 47 -0.93 -26.93 -18.75
N GLY A 48 -1.73 -28.01 -18.74
CA GLY A 48 -3.10 -28.03 -19.24
C GLY A 48 -4.06 -27.17 -18.41
N GLN A 49 -3.94 -27.19 -17.08
CA GLN A 49 -4.71 -26.30 -16.20
C GLN A 49 -4.34 -24.84 -16.44
N GLN A 50 -3.04 -24.54 -16.59
CA GLN A 50 -2.58 -23.18 -16.80
C GLN A 50 -3.01 -22.64 -18.17
N ARG A 51 -2.95 -23.47 -19.22
CA ARG A 51 -3.52 -23.13 -20.53
C ARG A 51 -5.02 -22.94 -20.48
N LEU A 52 -5.76 -23.78 -19.76
CA LEU A 52 -7.20 -23.63 -19.59
C LEU A 52 -7.56 -22.34 -18.86
N GLU A 53 -6.80 -21.98 -17.81
CA GLU A 53 -6.97 -20.70 -17.12
C GLU A 53 -6.65 -19.50 -18.02
N ASP A 54 -5.60 -19.61 -18.84
CA ASP A 54 -5.22 -18.57 -19.80
C ASP A 54 -6.24 -18.45 -20.94
N ASP A 55 -6.77 -19.57 -21.43
CA ASP A 55 -7.82 -19.62 -22.47
C ASP A 55 -9.15 -19.10 -21.93
N GLN A 56 -9.57 -19.50 -20.71
CA GLN A 56 -10.74 -18.92 -20.04
C GLN A 56 -10.56 -17.41 -19.83
N ARG A 57 -9.36 -16.97 -19.44
CA ARG A 57 -9.03 -15.54 -19.27
C ARG A 57 -9.04 -14.81 -20.62
N ALA A 58 -8.58 -15.43 -21.70
CA ALA A 58 -8.61 -14.88 -23.05
C ALA A 58 -10.05 -14.79 -23.59
N GLU A 59 -10.87 -15.80 -23.33
CA GLU A 59 -12.28 -15.86 -23.74
C GLU A 59 -13.15 -14.86 -22.97
N LEU A 60 -12.89 -14.69 -21.66
CA LEU A 60 -13.45 -13.60 -20.84
C LEU A 60 -13.04 -12.21 -21.37
N ARG A 61 -11.76 -12.03 -21.75
CA ARG A 61 -11.27 -10.77 -22.34
C ARG A 61 -11.87 -10.47 -23.71
N ALA A 62 -12.14 -11.50 -24.51
CA ALA A 62 -12.68 -11.37 -25.87
C ALA A 62 -14.17 -10.98 -25.87
N ASN A 63 -14.95 -11.45 -24.89
CA ASN A 63 -16.39 -11.23 -24.84
C ASN A 63 -16.83 -10.05 -23.94
N LEU A 64 -15.93 -9.44 -23.15
CA LEU A 64 -16.29 -8.44 -22.14
C LEU A 64 -15.30 -7.26 -22.11
N ILE A 65 -15.37 -6.36 -23.10
CA ILE A 65 -14.61 -5.09 -23.15
C ILE A 65 -14.96 -4.13 -21.97
N ASN A 66 -15.80 -4.56 -21.02
CA ASN A 66 -16.42 -3.71 -19.99
C ASN A 66 -16.62 -4.44 -18.64
N ILE A 67 -15.67 -5.30 -18.24
CA ILE A 67 -15.65 -5.86 -16.88
C ILE A 67 -14.48 -5.30 -16.07
N ASN A 68 -14.78 -4.91 -14.84
CA ASN A 68 -13.80 -4.45 -13.84
C ASN A 68 -13.04 -5.66 -13.28
N LEU A 69 -12.24 -6.33 -14.12
CA LEU A 69 -11.42 -7.45 -13.67
C LEU A 69 -10.17 -6.92 -12.97
N TYR A 70 -10.11 -7.12 -11.66
CA TYR A 70 -8.97 -6.73 -10.85
C TYR A 70 -7.86 -7.77 -10.90
N THR A 71 -6.63 -7.31 -11.12
CA THR A 71 -5.40 -8.09 -10.99
C THR A 71 -4.47 -7.35 -10.04
N TYR A 72 -3.81 -8.06 -9.13
CA TYR A 72 -2.85 -7.45 -8.21
C TYR A 72 -1.44 -7.63 -8.77
N ASP A 73 -0.77 -6.52 -9.06
CA ASP A 73 0.60 -6.51 -9.56
C ASP A 73 1.36 -5.33 -8.94
N SER A 74 2.10 -5.62 -7.87
CA SER A 74 2.87 -4.59 -7.16
C SER A 74 4.13 -4.25 -7.96
N PRO A 75 4.41 -2.96 -8.23
CA PRO A 75 5.56 -2.57 -9.00
C PRO A 75 6.87 -2.91 -8.29
N THR A 76 7.84 -3.42 -9.04
CA THR A 76 9.18 -3.75 -8.54
C THR A 76 10.24 -2.70 -8.90
N GLN A 77 9.97 -1.89 -9.93
CA GLN A 77 10.91 -0.91 -10.48
C GLN A 77 10.68 0.52 -9.99
N PHE A 78 9.51 0.79 -9.41
CA PHE A 78 9.14 2.10 -8.90
C PHE A 78 8.34 1.97 -7.60
N VAL A 79 8.30 3.05 -6.84
CA VAL A 79 7.60 3.10 -5.56
C VAL A 79 6.40 4.02 -5.69
N VAL A 80 5.27 3.55 -5.15
CA VAL A 80 4.05 4.36 -4.95
C VAL A 80 3.97 4.74 -3.47
N GLY A 81 3.81 6.02 -3.15
CA GLY A 81 3.54 6.52 -1.80
C GLY A 81 2.16 7.13 -1.71
N LEU A 82 1.50 6.90 -0.58
CA LEU A 82 0.17 7.43 -0.27
C LEU A 82 0.17 7.88 1.19
N LEU A 83 -0.36 9.06 1.48
CA LEU A 83 -0.58 9.61 2.81
C LEU A 83 -2.01 10.16 2.88
N LEU A 84 -2.72 9.88 3.97
CA LEU A 84 -4.07 10.39 4.17
C LEU A 84 -4.06 11.57 5.15
N ASP A 85 -4.82 12.61 4.81
CA ASP A 85 -4.91 13.87 5.55
C ASP A 85 -3.55 14.46 5.98
N PRO A 86 -2.61 14.64 5.01
CA PRO A 86 -1.23 15.02 5.27
C PRO A 86 -1.03 16.43 5.81
N CYS A 87 -2.05 17.29 5.63
CA CYS A 87 -2.01 18.71 5.89
C CYS A 87 -3.04 19.17 6.92
N ARG A 88 -3.51 18.27 7.81
CA ARG A 88 -4.42 18.63 8.90
C ARG A 88 -3.87 19.82 9.69
N HIS A 89 -4.69 20.88 9.81
CA HIS A 89 -4.36 22.16 10.46
C HIS A 89 -3.16 22.92 9.84
N ARG A 90 -2.82 22.64 8.57
CA ARG A 90 -1.78 23.32 7.80
C ARG A 90 -2.36 23.84 6.49
N ALA A 91 -1.55 24.57 5.71
CA ALA A 91 -1.92 24.97 4.35
C ALA A 91 -2.10 23.73 3.44
N PHE A 92 -2.98 23.83 2.44
CA PHE A 92 -3.31 22.73 1.52
C PHE A 92 -2.10 22.15 0.78
N ASP A 93 -1.08 22.96 0.53
CA ASP A 93 0.15 22.61 -0.18
C ASP A 93 1.29 22.14 0.73
N CYS A 94 1.01 21.87 2.01
CA CYS A 94 2.05 21.55 2.99
C CYS A 94 2.93 20.35 2.61
N CYS A 95 2.44 19.48 1.71
CA CYS A 95 3.11 18.29 1.26
C CYS A 95 3.50 18.31 -0.23
N SER A 96 3.16 19.37 -0.96
CA SER A 96 3.52 19.50 -2.37
C SER A 96 5.03 19.63 -2.53
N ASP A 97 5.61 18.89 -3.48
CA ASP A 97 7.04 18.89 -3.81
C ASP A 97 7.97 18.48 -2.65
N ARG A 98 7.43 17.79 -1.64
CA ARG A 98 8.20 17.21 -0.55
C ARG A 98 8.35 15.72 -0.77
N PHE A 99 9.58 15.21 -0.72
CA PHE A 99 9.80 13.78 -0.54
C PHE A 99 9.45 13.48 0.91
N GLY A 100 8.50 12.58 1.14
CA GLY A 100 8.06 12.28 2.50
C GLY A 100 9.25 11.90 3.35
N GLU A 101 9.40 12.56 4.49
CA GLU A 101 10.17 11.98 5.58
C GLU A 101 9.50 10.62 5.87
N PRO A 102 10.25 9.51 5.86
CA PRO A 102 9.66 8.20 6.04
C PRO A 102 8.93 8.17 7.38
N ALA A 103 7.62 7.92 7.38
CA ALA A 103 6.88 7.66 8.61
C ALA A 103 7.52 6.52 9.42
N TYR A 104 8.23 5.60 8.73
CA TYR A 104 9.13 4.60 9.31
C TYR A 104 10.31 4.35 8.34
N THR A 105 11.56 4.51 8.81
CA THR A 105 12.74 4.10 8.04
C THR A 105 12.81 2.57 8.02
N ASN A 106 12.94 1.96 6.84
CA ASN A 106 13.31 0.55 6.76
C ASN A 106 14.84 0.38 6.92
N GLU A 107 15.28 -0.82 7.31
CA GLU A 107 16.69 -1.12 7.61
C GLU A 107 17.64 -0.76 6.45
N LYS A 108 17.18 -0.87 5.20
CA LYS A 108 17.97 -0.57 3.99
C LYS A 108 18.20 0.93 3.75
N LEU A 109 17.24 1.80 4.07
CA LEU A 109 17.44 3.25 4.01
C LEU A 109 18.21 3.75 5.23
N ALA A 110 17.96 3.17 6.40
CA ALA A 110 18.67 3.46 7.65
C ALA A 110 20.19 3.26 7.58
N SER A 111 20.65 2.30 6.78
CA SER A 111 22.09 2.03 6.60
C SER A 111 22.80 3.01 5.66
N LYS A 112 22.06 3.71 4.79
CA LYS A 112 22.64 4.59 3.76
C LYS A 112 22.77 6.05 4.21
N GLU A 113 21.92 6.51 5.11
CA GLU A 113 22.04 7.83 5.73
C GLU A 113 22.54 7.68 7.16
N LYS A 114 23.86 7.75 7.34
CA LYS A 114 24.51 7.86 8.65
C LYS A 114 24.25 9.24 9.27
N ILE A 115 23.00 9.55 9.59
CA ILE A 115 22.72 10.47 10.69
C ILE A 115 22.73 9.60 11.94
N SER A 116 23.87 9.52 12.61
CA SER A 116 24.01 8.77 13.86
C SER A 116 23.18 9.50 14.92
N LEU A 117 21.91 9.12 15.05
CA LEU A 117 21.10 9.52 16.20
C LEU A 117 21.69 8.83 17.42
N LEU A 118 22.26 9.64 18.31
CA LEU A 118 22.86 9.19 19.55
C LEU A 118 21.79 9.24 20.65
N ASP A 119 21.80 8.27 21.55
CA ASP A 119 21.02 8.31 22.79
C ASP A 119 21.60 9.33 23.78
N GLU A 120 20.95 9.46 24.94
CA GLU A 120 21.37 10.36 26.02
C GLU A 120 22.77 10.05 26.58
N SER A 121 23.32 8.88 26.30
CA SER A 121 24.68 8.46 26.65
C SER A 121 25.69 8.65 25.52
N GLY A 122 25.24 9.11 24.34
CA GLY A 122 26.08 9.26 23.16
C GLY A 122 26.26 7.98 22.35
N ALA A 123 25.49 6.92 22.61
CA ALA A 123 25.55 5.66 21.88
C ALA A 123 24.55 5.64 20.71
N PRO A 124 24.89 5.01 19.56
CA PRO A 124 24.00 4.99 18.39
C PRO A 124 22.72 4.19 18.67
N PHE A 125 21.57 4.78 18.35
CA PHE A 125 20.26 4.16 18.51
C PHE A 125 20.08 2.92 17.61
N GLN A 126 19.39 1.89 18.12
CA GLN A 126 19.06 0.69 17.33
C GLN A 126 18.11 1.00 16.17
N VAL A 127 18.26 0.29 15.05
CA VAL A 127 17.51 0.52 13.80
C VAL A 127 16.00 0.27 13.96
N SER A 128 15.61 -0.56 14.93
CA SER A 128 14.24 -0.87 15.31
C SER A 128 13.59 0.15 16.23
N ALA A 129 14.35 1.12 16.77
CA ALA A 129 13.79 2.17 17.61
C ALA A 129 13.02 3.19 16.76
N SER A 130 11.93 3.71 17.33
CA SER A 130 11.15 4.77 16.71
C SER A 130 12.05 5.97 16.41
N ARG A 131 12.18 6.33 15.13
CA ARG A 131 12.93 7.52 14.68
C ARG A 131 12.06 8.75 14.56
N LEU A 132 10.78 8.63 14.92
CA LEU A 132 10.03 9.78 15.38
C LEU A 132 10.82 10.36 16.52
N SER A 133 11.30 11.59 16.37
CA SER A 133 11.85 12.34 17.48
C SER A 133 10.88 12.15 18.64
N ASP A 134 11.33 11.51 19.72
CA ASP A 134 10.57 11.53 20.96
C ASP A 134 10.15 12.97 21.17
N ARG A 135 8.90 13.20 21.61
CA ARG A 135 8.50 14.52 22.08
C ARG A 135 9.67 14.97 22.94
N PRO A 136 10.38 16.07 22.61
CA PRO A 136 11.39 16.51 23.53
C PRO A 136 10.63 16.79 24.81
N SER A 137 10.75 15.91 25.79
CA SER A 137 10.46 16.19 27.18
C SER A 137 11.54 17.15 27.69
N ARG A 138 11.85 18.17 26.89
CA ARG A 138 12.24 19.47 27.39
C ARG A 138 10.98 20.01 28.03
N PHE A 139 10.82 19.63 29.28
CA PHE A 139 10.08 20.44 30.23
C PHE A 139 10.67 21.83 30.11
N ASP A 140 9.89 22.75 29.53
CA ASP A 140 10.24 24.15 29.55
C ASP A 140 10.10 24.59 31.01
N PRO A 141 11.22 24.80 31.74
CA PRO A 141 11.17 25.11 33.16
C PRO A 141 10.50 26.46 33.43
N ASP A 142 10.33 27.29 32.40
CA ASP A 142 9.69 28.60 32.47
C ASP A 142 8.18 28.56 32.16
N CYS A 143 7.62 27.35 31.95
CA CYS A 143 6.19 27.13 31.75
C CYS A 143 5.49 26.66 33.01
N TYR A 144 4.50 27.44 33.43
CA TYR A 144 3.69 27.21 34.60
C TYR A 144 2.32 26.66 34.19
N VAL A 145 1.61 26.06 35.14
CA VAL A 145 0.26 25.53 34.94
C VAL A 145 -0.65 26.14 35.99
N ASP A 146 -1.82 26.62 35.58
CA ASP A 146 -2.80 27.17 36.52
C ASP A 146 -3.70 26.07 37.13
N ALA A 147 -4.63 26.48 37.99
CA ALA A 147 -5.57 25.56 38.64
C ALA A 147 -6.48 24.80 37.66
N THR A 148 -6.64 25.30 36.42
CA THR A 148 -7.44 24.66 35.36
C THR A 148 -6.61 23.79 34.43
N SER A 149 -5.34 23.52 34.77
CA SER A 149 -4.40 22.79 33.93
C SER A 149 -4.01 23.51 32.62
N THR A 150 -4.23 24.82 32.52
CA THR A 150 -3.85 25.60 31.34
C THR A 150 -2.39 26.06 31.45
N PRO A 151 -1.52 25.70 30.48
CA PRO A 151 -0.12 26.13 30.51
C PRO A 151 0.02 27.63 30.16
N TYR A 152 0.90 28.34 30.87
CA TYR A 152 1.20 29.74 30.63
C TYR A 152 2.68 30.08 30.91
N ARG A 153 3.15 31.18 30.32
CA ARG A 153 4.46 31.77 30.62
C ARG A 153 4.31 33.06 31.40
N LEU A 154 5.26 33.35 32.28
CA LEU A 154 5.33 34.65 32.95
C LEU A 154 6.09 35.64 32.07
N LEU A 155 5.41 36.69 31.62
CA LEU A 155 6.03 37.86 31.00
C LEU A 155 6.47 38.82 32.08
N LYS A 156 7.78 39.06 32.16
CA LYS A 156 8.40 40.01 33.07
C LYS A 156 8.74 41.28 32.30
N LYS A 157 8.04 42.38 32.57
CA LYS A 157 8.32 43.70 31.97
C LYS A 157 8.81 44.65 33.07
N LEU A 158 10.08 45.04 32.98
CA LEU A 158 10.63 46.05 33.87
C LEU A 158 10.19 47.44 33.40
N THR A 159 9.61 48.22 34.29
CA THR A 159 9.16 49.60 34.06
C THR A 159 9.82 50.52 35.09
N THR A 160 9.74 51.84 34.86
CA THR A 160 10.22 52.84 35.83
C THR A 160 9.48 52.78 37.17
N ALA A 161 8.27 52.21 37.21
CA ALA A 161 7.49 51.96 38.41
C ALA A 161 7.78 50.60 39.08
N GLY A 162 8.69 49.79 38.52
CA GLY A 162 9.05 48.46 39.04
C GLY A 162 8.83 47.32 38.05
N LEU A 163 8.94 46.08 38.54
CA LEU A 163 8.77 44.85 37.78
C LEU A 163 7.28 44.49 37.67
N ASN A 164 6.74 44.48 36.46
CA ASN A 164 5.40 43.96 36.18
C ASN A 164 5.49 42.52 35.67
N VAL A 165 4.74 41.61 36.27
CA VAL A 165 4.70 40.18 35.90
C VAL A 165 3.29 39.80 35.48
N THR A 166 3.11 39.42 34.21
CA THR A 166 1.80 39.03 33.65
C THR A 166 1.83 37.60 33.12
N LYS A 167 0.67 36.93 33.11
CA LYS A 167 0.51 35.58 32.55
C LYS A 167 0.20 35.65 31.06
N GLN A 168 0.98 34.97 30.24
CA GLN A 168 0.75 34.83 28.81
C GLN A 168 0.30 33.40 28.49
N TYR A 169 -0.96 33.27 28.07
CA TYR A 169 -1.56 31.99 27.68
C TYR A 169 -1.40 31.73 26.18
N VAL A 170 -1.75 32.71 25.34
CA VAL A 170 -1.76 32.58 23.87
C VAL A 170 -0.39 32.91 23.27
N GLY A 171 0.08 32.08 22.34
CA GLY A 171 1.37 32.27 21.66
C GLY A 171 2.61 32.12 22.56
N SER A 172 2.44 31.58 23.77
CA SER A 172 3.49 31.43 24.78
C SER A 172 4.52 30.34 24.43
N GLY A 173 4.21 29.47 23.48
CA GLY A 173 5.02 28.29 23.16
C GLY A 173 5.05 27.23 24.28
N CYS A 174 4.32 27.44 25.37
CA CYS A 174 4.39 26.57 26.54
C CYS A 174 3.76 25.20 26.31
N VAL A 175 4.57 24.17 26.55
CA VAL A 175 4.13 22.77 26.64
C VAL A 175 4.19 22.38 28.10
N GLY A 176 3.06 22.42 28.79
CA GLY A 176 3.01 22.12 30.24
C GLY A 176 3.47 20.70 30.55
N ARG A 177 3.91 20.45 31.78
CA ARG A 177 4.36 19.14 32.28
C ARG A 177 3.33 18.01 32.08
N LEU A 178 2.05 18.37 31.95
CA LEU A 178 0.93 17.45 31.69
C LEU A 178 0.58 17.27 30.21
N ARG A 179 1.17 18.03 29.26
CA ARG A 179 0.92 17.86 27.81
C ARG A 179 1.49 16.56 27.23
N ALA A 180 2.17 15.75 28.04
CA ALA A 180 2.35 14.32 27.73
C ALA A 180 1.00 13.59 27.54
N LEU A 181 -0.10 14.15 28.08
CA LEU A 181 -1.47 13.64 28.00
C LEU A 181 -2.36 14.35 26.97
N ALA A 182 -1.80 15.22 26.11
CA ALA A 182 -2.59 15.79 25.02
C ALA A 182 -3.10 14.65 24.11
N PRO A 183 -4.41 14.60 23.80
CA PRO A 183 -4.96 13.65 22.84
C PRO A 183 -4.16 13.72 21.53
N LEU A 184 -3.88 12.58 20.89
CA LEU A 184 -3.07 12.55 19.66
C LEU A 184 -3.68 13.43 18.56
N GLU A 185 -4.99 13.62 18.62
CA GLU A 185 -5.79 14.45 17.73
C GLU A 185 -5.39 15.93 17.80
N ASP A 186 -4.98 16.43 18.98
CA ASP A 186 -4.56 17.82 19.22
C ASP A 186 -3.07 18.05 18.93
N VAL A 187 -2.33 17.00 18.58
CA VAL A 187 -0.89 17.09 18.28
C VAL A 187 -0.70 17.51 16.83
N VAL A 188 -0.07 18.68 16.66
CA VAL A 188 0.38 19.18 15.36
C VAL A 188 1.57 18.34 14.90
N MET A 189 1.29 17.29 14.13
CA MET A 189 2.30 16.44 13.51
C MET A 189 3.09 17.23 12.44
N PRO A 190 4.32 16.80 12.09
CA PRO A 190 5.06 17.38 10.98
C PRO A 190 4.20 17.51 9.70
N PRO A 191 4.51 18.45 8.81
CA PRO A 191 3.89 18.46 7.47
C PRO A 191 4.13 17.11 6.78
N CYS A 192 3.22 16.69 5.88
CA CYS A 192 3.27 15.36 5.25
C CYS A 192 3.09 14.18 6.21
N TRP A 193 2.28 14.33 7.26
CA TRP A 193 2.05 13.23 8.20
C TRP A 193 0.91 12.30 7.77
N ASP A 194 1.09 11.00 7.87
CA ASP A 194 0.03 10.04 7.55
C ASP A 194 -0.97 9.89 8.71
N ARG A 195 -2.21 10.36 8.52
CA ARG A 195 -3.31 10.23 9.49
C ARG A 195 -4.33 9.20 9.02
N ASN A 196 -3.85 8.04 8.59
CA ASN A 196 -4.70 6.96 8.07
C ASN A 196 -5.59 6.29 9.13
N ASP A 197 -5.47 6.65 10.40
CA ASP A 197 -6.20 6.07 11.54
C ASP A 197 -7.38 6.93 12.03
N THR A 198 -7.45 8.20 11.61
CA THR A 198 -8.35 9.22 12.17
C THR A 198 -9.10 9.99 11.08
N ILE A 199 -9.58 9.30 10.04
CA ILE A 199 -10.31 9.95 8.94
C ILE A 199 -11.77 10.17 9.34
N ASP A 200 -12.23 11.40 9.19
CA ASP A 200 -13.63 11.78 9.33
C ASP A 200 -14.26 11.95 7.94
N ALA A 201 -15.28 11.16 7.64
CA ALA A 201 -15.97 11.17 6.35
C ALA A 201 -17.06 12.26 6.23
N LEU A 202 -17.36 12.97 7.31
CA LEU A 202 -18.17 14.20 7.31
C LEU A 202 -17.33 15.46 7.16
N ALA A 203 -16.03 15.38 7.47
CA ALA A 203 -15.14 16.53 7.38
C ALA A 203 -14.98 17.08 5.95
N SER A 204 -14.75 18.38 5.87
CA SER A 204 -14.32 19.05 4.65
C SER A 204 -12.80 18.98 4.51
N CYS A 205 -12.31 18.88 3.27
CA CYS A 205 -10.89 18.87 2.95
C CYS A 205 -10.54 19.94 1.91
N GLN A 206 -9.27 20.35 1.84
CA GLN A 206 -8.80 21.35 0.89
C GLN A 206 -8.24 20.68 -0.37
N GLY A 207 -8.66 21.18 -1.54
CA GLY A 207 -8.13 20.78 -2.84
C GLY A 207 -6.75 21.37 -3.14
N VAL A 208 -6.21 20.97 -4.29
CA VAL A 208 -4.93 21.50 -4.82
C VAL A 208 -4.99 23.00 -5.08
N ASP A 209 -6.20 23.53 -5.34
CA ASP A 209 -6.49 24.94 -5.53
C ASP A 209 -6.83 25.67 -4.20
N GLY A 210 -6.69 25.00 -3.05
CA GLY A 210 -7.04 25.52 -1.74
C GLY A 210 -8.55 25.60 -1.48
N ARG A 211 -9.41 25.24 -2.44
CA ARG A 211 -10.87 25.26 -2.24
C ARG A 211 -11.28 24.13 -1.32
N GLN A 212 -12.17 24.42 -0.38
CA GLN A 212 -12.78 23.40 0.44
C GLN A 212 -13.82 22.60 -0.34
N LYS A 213 -13.79 21.28 -0.17
CA LYS A 213 -14.80 20.34 -0.64
C LYS A 213 -15.38 19.62 0.58
N PRO A 214 -16.70 19.37 0.64
CA PRO A 214 -17.31 18.62 1.72
C PRO A 214 -17.06 17.12 1.58
N ASN A 215 -17.16 16.38 2.69
CA ASN A 215 -17.14 14.91 2.75
C ASN A 215 -15.98 14.29 1.96
N CYS A 216 -14.77 14.71 2.27
CA CYS A 216 -13.60 14.28 1.52
C CYS A 216 -12.36 14.18 2.40
N VAL A 217 -11.36 13.46 1.90
CA VAL A 217 -10.02 13.40 2.49
C VAL A 217 -8.99 13.90 1.50
N ALA A 218 -8.08 14.74 1.98
CA ALA A 218 -6.90 15.12 1.21
C ALA A 218 -5.94 13.93 1.18
N VAL A 219 -5.46 13.55 0.01
CA VAL A 219 -4.52 12.45 -0.17
C VAL A 219 -3.25 13.01 -0.80
N ALA A 220 -2.11 12.84 -0.13
CA ALA A 220 -0.83 13.04 -0.78
C ALA A 220 -0.40 11.73 -1.44
N TYR A 221 -0.02 11.82 -2.71
CA TYR A 221 0.37 10.70 -3.54
C TYR A 221 1.72 10.98 -4.21
N MET A 222 2.56 9.96 -4.37
CA MET A 222 3.82 10.05 -5.11
C MET A 222 4.05 8.78 -5.91
N GLN A 223 4.72 8.90 -7.05
CA GLN A 223 5.27 7.77 -7.78
C GLN A 223 6.66 8.12 -8.33
N THR A 224 7.61 7.19 -8.27
CA THR A 224 8.96 7.40 -8.83
C THR A 224 9.06 7.10 -10.33
N ALA A 225 7.93 6.89 -11.00
CA ALA A 225 7.80 6.67 -12.44
C ALA A 225 6.75 7.66 -13.00
N TYR A 226 5.94 7.25 -13.98
CA TYR A 226 4.90 8.11 -14.57
C TYR A 226 3.48 7.67 -14.19
N ILE A 227 2.58 8.64 -14.02
CA ILE A 227 1.15 8.38 -13.80
C ILE A 227 0.48 8.20 -15.16
N ALA A 228 -0.04 6.99 -15.43
CA ALA A 228 -0.64 6.67 -16.71
C ALA A 228 -1.95 7.44 -16.91
N GLN A 229 -2.07 8.11 -18.05
CA GLN A 229 -3.28 8.78 -18.51
C GLN A 229 -3.67 8.31 -19.89
N CYS A 230 -4.95 8.43 -20.18
CA CYS A 230 -5.48 8.18 -21.51
C CYS A 230 -5.62 9.47 -22.28
N PHE A 231 -5.57 9.37 -23.61
CA PHE A 231 -5.60 10.52 -24.51
C PHE A 231 -6.70 10.36 -25.56
N GLY A 232 -7.02 11.45 -26.26
CA GLY A 232 -8.03 11.46 -27.32
C GLY A 232 -9.44 11.14 -26.80
N ALA A 233 -10.19 10.33 -27.55
CA ALA A 233 -11.58 9.98 -27.23
C ALA A 233 -11.74 9.26 -25.87
N PHE A 234 -10.68 8.64 -25.35
CA PHE A 234 -10.70 7.88 -24.09
C PHE A 234 -10.10 8.66 -22.91
N ALA A 235 -9.77 9.94 -23.07
CA ALA A 235 -9.12 10.74 -22.03
C ALA A 235 -9.92 10.78 -20.71
N LEU A 236 -11.25 10.69 -20.80
CA LEU A 236 -12.18 10.69 -19.67
C LEU A 236 -12.90 9.35 -19.47
N ASP A 237 -12.48 8.28 -20.17
CA ASP A 237 -13.07 6.95 -20.00
C ASP A 237 -12.71 6.39 -18.62
N ASN A 238 -13.70 5.85 -17.89
CA ASN A 238 -13.48 5.29 -16.56
C ASN A 238 -12.71 3.97 -16.56
N HIS A 239 -12.52 3.32 -17.70
CA HIS A 239 -11.69 2.12 -17.85
C HIS A 239 -10.25 2.44 -18.26
N CYS A 240 -9.88 3.73 -18.25
CA CYS A 240 -8.61 4.16 -18.80
C CYS A 240 -7.98 5.26 -17.94
N GLY A 241 -6.80 4.98 -17.38
CA GLY A 241 -6.00 5.94 -16.61
C GLY A 241 -5.63 5.43 -15.22
N THR A 242 -5.14 6.31 -14.36
CA THR A 242 -4.75 5.98 -12.99
C THR A 242 -5.78 6.54 -11.99
N PHE A 243 -6.16 5.73 -11.02
CA PHE A 243 -7.20 6.05 -10.04
C PHE A 243 -6.74 5.73 -8.62
N LEU A 244 -7.24 6.51 -7.67
CA LEU A 244 -7.32 6.10 -6.29
C LEU A 244 -8.76 5.68 -6.01
N GLU A 245 -8.93 4.46 -5.54
CA GLU A 245 -10.24 3.83 -5.30
C GLU A 245 -10.36 3.46 -3.82
N VAL A 246 -11.53 3.66 -3.24
CA VAL A 246 -11.87 3.23 -1.88
C VAL A 246 -12.64 1.93 -1.96
N HIS A 247 -12.19 0.94 -1.20
CA HIS A 247 -12.79 -0.39 -1.11
C HIS A 247 -13.02 -0.77 0.35
N ALA A 248 -14.03 -1.61 0.59
CA ALA A 248 -14.11 -2.35 1.85
C ALA A 248 -13.03 -3.48 1.85
N PRO A 249 -12.55 -3.92 3.02
CA PRO A 249 -11.51 -4.94 3.11
C PRO A 249 -11.94 -6.24 2.42
N GLY A 250 -11.19 -6.66 1.41
CA GLY A 250 -11.49 -7.89 0.64
C GLY A 250 -12.66 -7.78 -0.33
N ASP A 251 -13.26 -6.59 -0.50
CA ASP A 251 -14.34 -6.35 -1.46
C ASP A 251 -13.81 -5.57 -2.68
N ASN A 252 -14.16 -6.03 -3.88
CA ASN A 252 -13.80 -5.38 -5.13
C ASN A 252 -14.76 -4.24 -5.51
N ALA A 253 -15.84 -4.03 -4.76
CA ALA A 253 -16.77 -2.93 -4.99
C ALA A 253 -16.09 -1.56 -4.75
N ILE A 254 -16.14 -0.69 -5.75
CA ILE A 254 -15.65 0.69 -5.64
C ILE A 254 -16.68 1.49 -4.84
N LEU A 255 -16.31 1.91 -3.63
CA LEU A 255 -17.13 2.78 -2.80
C LEU A 255 -16.97 4.23 -3.20
N SER A 256 -15.74 4.65 -3.49
CA SER A 256 -15.44 5.99 -3.99
C SER A 256 -14.18 5.97 -4.84
N GLN A 257 -13.99 6.98 -5.68
CA GLN A 257 -12.82 7.07 -6.55
C GLN A 257 -12.46 8.51 -6.88
N THR A 258 -11.19 8.73 -7.19
CA THR A 258 -10.71 9.94 -7.85
C THR A 258 -9.70 9.58 -8.93
N ARG A 259 -9.76 10.27 -10.07
CA ARG A 259 -8.83 10.08 -11.19
C ARG A 259 -7.58 10.93 -10.93
N LEU A 260 -6.41 10.31 -11.01
CA LEU A 260 -5.15 11.05 -10.97
C LEU A 260 -4.85 11.62 -12.36
N LEU A 261 -4.46 12.89 -12.38
CA LEU A 261 -3.86 13.48 -13.57
C LEU A 261 -2.35 13.15 -13.53
N GLY A 262 -1.72 12.69 -14.61
CA GLY A 262 -1.11 13.57 -15.60
C GLY A 262 0.07 14.41 -15.12
N GLU A 263 0.86 13.96 -14.15
CA GLU A 263 1.90 14.80 -13.55
C GLU A 263 3.24 14.06 -13.38
N TYR A 264 4.35 14.81 -13.49
CA TYR A 264 5.67 14.36 -13.04
C TYR A 264 5.75 14.57 -11.53
N THR A 265 5.69 13.48 -10.76
CA THR A 265 5.71 13.56 -9.29
C THR A 265 7.13 13.42 -8.75
N ASN A 266 7.92 14.50 -8.81
CA ASN A 266 9.15 14.59 -8.01
C ASN A 266 8.77 14.94 -6.56
N GLY A 267 8.40 13.92 -5.79
CA GLY A 267 7.88 14.06 -4.42
C GLY A 267 6.36 13.91 -4.35
N PHE A 268 5.78 14.27 -3.22
CA PHE A 268 4.34 14.20 -3.00
C PHE A 268 3.61 15.32 -3.74
N ARG A 269 2.46 14.95 -4.31
CA ARG A 269 1.42 15.84 -4.80
C ARG A 269 0.15 15.58 -4.01
N THR A 270 -0.69 16.58 -3.84
CA THR A 270 -1.98 16.42 -3.16
C THR A 270 -3.10 16.24 -4.16
N THR A 271 -4.10 15.44 -3.83
CA THR A 271 -5.40 15.38 -4.50
C THR A 271 -6.49 15.23 -3.45
N VAL A 272 -7.74 15.26 -3.89
CA VAL A 272 -8.90 15.02 -3.05
C VAL A 272 -9.56 13.71 -3.45
N LEU A 273 -9.79 12.88 -2.44
CA LEU A 273 -10.60 11.68 -2.55
C LEU A 273 -11.96 11.95 -1.90
N PRO A 274 -13.06 12.02 -2.66
CA PRO A 274 -14.39 12.12 -2.07
C PRO A 274 -14.68 10.87 -1.24
N LEU A 275 -15.48 11.00 -0.20
CA LEU A 275 -15.88 9.87 0.66
C LEU A 275 -17.37 9.51 0.51
N PHE A 276 -18.01 10.03 -0.55
CA PHE A 276 -19.37 9.70 -0.94
C PHE A 276 -19.53 8.20 -1.24
N TYR A 277 -20.57 7.59 -0.68
CA TYR A 277 -20.84 6.16 -0.87
C TYR A 277 -21.37 5.90 -2.28
N LYS A 278 -20.63 5.11 -3.06
CA LYS A 278 -20.91 4.76 -4.47
C LYS A 278 -21.19 5.97 -5.37
N GLY A 279 -20.59 7.12 -5.05
CA GLY A 279 -20.76 8.37 -5.79
C GLY A 279 -22.05 9.14 -5.48
N ASP A 280 -22.90 8.66 -4.57
CA ASP A 280 -24.10 9.36 -4.12
C ASP A 280 -23.72 10.49 -3.15
N ARG A 281 -23.97 11.75 -3.55
CA ARG A 281 -23.64 12.93 -2.74
C ARG A 281 -24.51 13.11 -1.49
N THR A 282 -25.56 12.32 -1.35
CA THR A 282 -26.42 12.31 -0.17
C THR A 282 -25.97 11.29 0.87
N ARG A 283 -24.96 10.47 0.56
CA ARG A 283 -24.49 9.37 1.41
C ARG A 283 -22.98 9.38 1.52
N THR A 284 -22.44 9.07 2.70
CA THR A 284 -20.99 8.92 2.91
C THR A 284 -20.66 7.54 3.44
N ILE A 285 -19.41 7.11 3.27
CA ILE A 285 -18.91 5.90 3.94
C ILE A 285 -18.93 6.12 5.45
N CYS A 286 -19.22 5.07 6.21
CA CYS A 286 -19.33 5.16 7.66
C CYS A 286 -18.10 4.64 8.38
N ARG A 287 -18.14 4.62 9.72
CA ARG A 287 -17.07 4.17 10.60
C ARG A 287 -16.69 2.72 10.28
N GLY A 288 -15.42 2.51 9.97
CA GLY A 288 -14.93 1.19 9.58
C GLY A 288 -13.49 1.23 9.08
N ASP A 289 -12.94 0.05 8.83
CA ASP A 289 -11.66 -0.09 8.17
C ASP A 289 -11.88 -0.21 6.66
N TYR A 290 -11.07 0.49 5.87
CA TYR A 290 -11.16 0.56 4.42
C TYR A 290 -9.77 0.48 3.78
N GLU A 291 -9.74 0.29 2.47
CA GLU A 291 -8.51 0.27 1.68
C GLU A 291 -8.57 1.31 0.57
N ILE A 292 -7.50 2.11 0.44
CA ILE A 292 -7.23 2.89 -0.77
C ILE A 292 -6.38 2.05 -1.71
N TRP A 293 -6.88 1.85 -2.91
CA TRP A 293 -6.19 1.13 -3.97
C TRP A 293 -5.67 2.13 -5.00
N TRP A 294 -4.37 2.05 -5.29
CA TRP A 294 -3.80 2.67 -6.48
C TRP A 294 -4.01 1.72 -7.65
N VAL A 295 -4.84 2.13 -8.60
CA VAL A 295 -5.28 1.27 -9.70
C VAL A 295 -4.92 1.91 -11.03
N GLN A 296 -4.18 1.18 -11.85
CA GLN A 296 -4.00 1.49 -13.26
C GLN A 296 -5.08 0.75 -14.05
N ARG A 297 -6.03 1.51 -14.60
CA ARG A 297 -7.09 0.98 -15.45
C ARG A 297 -6.65 0.99 -16.91
N THR A 298 -6.78 -0.17 -17.52
CA THR A 298 -6.60 -0.39 -18.96
C THR A 298 -7.93 -0.84 -19.55
N ARG A 299 -8.03 -0.79 -20.87
CA ARG A 299 -9.19 -1.30 -21.61
C ARG A 299 -9.59 -2.75 -21.23
N TYR A 300 -8.64 -3.55 -20.73
CA TYR A 300 -8.85 -4.98 -20.52
C TYR A 300 -8.89 -5.40 -19.05
N SER A 301 -8.33 -4.59 -18.15
CA SER A 301 -8.16 -4.97 -16.75
C SER A 301 -7.80 -3.79 -15.86
N PHE A 302 -8.11 -3.93 -14.57
CA PHE A 302 -7.75 -2.99 -13.53
C PHE A 302 -6.58 -3.58 -12.74
N ILE A 303 -5.43 -2.93 -12.81
CA ILE A 303 -4.19 -3.41 -12.21
C ILE A 303 -3.97 -2.66 -10.90
N ILE A 304 -4.06 -3.37 -9.78
CA ILE A 304 -3.82 -2.83 -8.45
C ILE A 304 -2.32 -2.82 -8.18
N GLN A 305 -1.73 -1.63 -8.13
CA GLN A 305 -0.29 -1.44 -7.88
C GLN A 305 0.03 -1.26 -6.40
N LYS A 306 -0.91 -0.73 -5.61
CA LYS A 306 -0.74 -0.57 -4.16
C LYS A 306 -2.08 -0.61 -3.46
N LYS A 307 -2.12 -1.28 -2.31
CA LYS A 307 -3.23 -1.20 -1.34
C LYS A 307 -2.72 -0.54 -0.07
N LYS A 308 -3.49 0.39 0.49
CA LYS A 308 -3.20 1.03 1.77
C LYS A 308 -4.43 1.01 2.65
N LYS A 309 -4.29 0.49 3.88
CA LYS A 309 -5.35 0.48 4.87
C LYS A 309 -5.50 1.84 5.53
N PHE A 310 -6.75 2.24 5.78
CA PHE A 310 -7.10 3.39 6.59
C PHE A 310 -8.40 3.14 7.36
N ARG A 311 -8.66 3.94 8.38
CA ARG A 311 -9.81 3.83 9.25
C ARG A 311 -10.61 5.13 9.23
N VAL A 312 -11.90 4.99 8.99
CA VAL A 312 -12.89 6.04 9.16
C VAL A 312 -13.40 5.97 10.60
N VAL A 313 -13.27 7.07 11.34
CA VAL A 313 -13.69 7.15 12.75
C VAL A 313 -15.08 7.77 12.90
N ASP A 314 -15.56 8.52 11.90
CA ASP A 314 -16.88 9.14 11.90
C ASP A 314 -17.38 9.33 10.45
N PRO A 315 -18.69 9.22 10.16
CA PRO A 315 -19.84 8.99 11.04
C PRO A 315 -20.10 7.51 11.33
N THR A 316 -20.85 7.18 12.37
CA THR A 316 -21.41 5.82 12.54
C THR A 316 -22.45 5.53 11.46
N CYS A 317 -22.53 4.28 10.98
CA CYS A 317 -23.52 3.90 9.98
C CYS A 317 -24.95 4.02 10.53
N ASP A 318 -25.92 4.27 9.65
CA ASP A 318 -27.32 4.37 10.05
C ASP A 318 -27.90 2.99 10.38
N PHE A 319 -28.84 2.94 11.31
CA PHE A 319 -29.53 1.70 11.68
C PHE A 319 -30.87 1.62 10.95
N ASP A 320 -31.06 0.57 10.17
CA ASP A 320 -32.34 0.28 9.52
C ASP A 320 -33.22 -0.59 10.43
N PHE A 321 -34.31 -0.01 10.91
CA PHE A 321 -35.28 -0.68 11.77
C PHE A 321 -36.09 -1.77 11.04
N ALA A 322 -36.25 -1.68 9.72
CA ALA A 322 -37.02 -2.67 8.96
C ALA A 322 -36.24 -3.99 8.81
N THR A 323 -34.94 -3.89 8.57
CA THR A 323 -34.04 -5.06 8.45
C THR A 323 -33.36 -5.41 9.76
N ASN A 324 -33.45 -4.57 10.79
CA ASN A 324 -32.78 -4.69 12.08
C ASN A 324 -31.24 -4.84 11.91
N THR A 325 -30.68 -4.11 10.94
CA THR A 325 -29.25 -4.14 10.60
C THR A 325 -28.71 -2.73 10.37
N TYR A 326 -27.40 -2.55 10.59
CA TYR A 326 -26.73 -1.32 10.19
C TYR A 326 -26.54 -1.30 8.66
N THR A 327 -26.79 -0.15 8.05
CA THR A 327 -26.46 0.10 6.65
C THR A 327 -24.94 0.20 6.47
N ASP A 328 -24.51 0.19 5.22
CA ASP A 328 -23.09 0.35 4.85
C ASP A 328 -22.71 1.81 4.53
N HIS A 329 -23.60 2.75 4.83
CA HIS A 329 -23.46 4.16 4.54
C HIS A 329 -24.14 5.01 5.63
N HIS A 330 -23.89 6.31 5.58
CA HIS A 330 -24.56 7.29 6.42
C HIS A 330 -25.20 8.39 5.56
N GLU A 331 -26.46 8.73 5.84
CA GLU A 331 -27.18 9.81 5.17
C GLU A 331 -26.67 11.18 5.63
N ILE A 332 -26.18 11.97 4.66
CA ILE A 332 -25.73 13.33 4.91
C ILE A 332 -26.97 14.21 5.01
N LYS A 333 -27.30 14.66 6.23
CA LYS A 333 -28.36 15.66 6.43
C LYS A 333 -27.92 16.96 5.79
N GLN A 334 -28.61 17.38 4.73
CA GLN A 334 -28.41 18.69 4.13
C GLN A 334 -28.81 19.75 5.15
N ALA A 335 -27.88 20.66 5.47
CA ALA A 335 -28.11 21.81 6.35
C ALA A 335 -28.91 22.91 5.66
#